data_AF-E7DPH7-F1
#
_entry.id   AF-E7DPH7-F1
#
_cell.length_a   1.000
_cell.length_b   1.000
_cell.length_c   1.000
_cell.angle_alpha   90.00
_cell.angle_beta   90.00
_cell.angle_gamma   90.00
#
_symmetry.space_group_name_H-M   'P 1'
#
loop_
_entity.id
_entity.type
_entity.pdbx_description
1 polymer ?
#
loop_
_entity_poly.entity_id
_entity_poly.type
_entity_poly.pdbx_seq_one_letter_code
_entity_poly.pdbx_strand_id
1 'polypeptide(L)' 'MTQQAERSLPKQFRFEQPKSPPVVVNFQGGQVTSDAGLSLIAEIDRKLQITSQLAQCFKDYRKQNRI' A
#
# COMPACT_ATOMS: atom_id res chain seq x y z
N MET A 1 -10.22 -27.17 24.05
CA MET A 1 -9.58 -26.82 22.76
C MET A 1 -10.20 -25.52 22.27
N THR A 2 -9.57 -24.39 22.56
CA THR A 2 -10.06 -23.06 22.20
C THR A 2 -9.58 -22.71 20.80
N GLN A 3 -10.49 -22.70 19.82
CA GLN A 3 -10.24 -22.10 18.51
C GLN A 3 -10.09 -20.58 18.68
N GLN A 4 -8.88 -20.06 18.47
CA GLN A 4 -8.71 -18.64 18.21
C GLN A 4 -9.29 -18.35 16.83
N ALA A 5 -10.40 -17.61 16.80
CA ALA A 5 -10.90 -17.03 15.57
C ALA A 5 -9.91 -15.96 15.11
N GLU A 6 -9.20 -16.21 14.00
CA GLU A 6 -8.47 -15.15 13.30
C GLU A 6 -9.44 -14.02 12.96
N ARG A 7 -9.24 -12.85 13.55
CA ARG A 7 -10.04 -11.66 13.21
C ARG A 7 -9.70 -11.25 11.77
N SER A 8 -10.59 -11.56 10.83
CA SER A 8 -10.51 -11.03 9.47
C SER A 8 -10.71 -9.51 9.51
N LEU A 9 -9.82 -8.75 8.87
CA LEU A 9 -9.98 -7.30 8.69
C LEU A 9 -11.25 -7.01 7.86
N PRO A 10 -11.97 -5.91 8.14
CA PRO A 10 -13.15 -5.54 7.38
C PRO A 10 -12.78 -5.19 5.93
N LYS A 11 -13.60 -5.62 4.97
CA LYS A 11 -13.36 -5.41 3.53
C LYS A 11 -13.35 -3.93 3.13
N GLN A 12 -13.98 -3.08 3.92
CA GLN A 12 -14.02 -1.63 3.72
C GLN A 12 -13.97 -0.92 5.07
N PHE A 13 -13.39 0.27 5.08
CA PHE A 13 -13.34 1.14 6.25
C PHE A 13 -13.76 2.55 5.88
N ARG A 14 -14.68 3.14 6.64
CA ARG A 14 -15.19 4.50 6.41
C ARG A 14 -14.66 5.42 7.50
N PHE A 15 -14.14 6.57 7.09
CA PHE A 15 -13.79 7.63 8.04
C PHE A 15 -15.04 8.41 8.42
N GLU A 16 -15.25 8.62 9.71
CA GLU A 16 -16.26 9.55 10.21
C GLU A 16 -15.87 10.97 9.85
N GLN A 17 -16.69 11.65 9.06
CA GLN A 17 -16.47 13.05 8.68
C GLN A 17 -17.80 13.82 8.66
N PRO A 18 -17.91 14.93 9.43
CA PRO A 18 -19.10 15.76 9.38
C PRO A 18 -19.11 16.59 8.10
N LYS A 19 -20.14 16.39 7.27
CA LYS A 19 -20.50 17.25 6.12
C LYS A 19 -19.61 17.19 4.87
N SER A 20 -18.77 16.19 4.70
CA SER A 20 -18.03 15.93 3.44
C SER A 20 -18.54 14.67 2.72
N PRO A 21 -18.29 14.53 1.40
CA PRO A 21 -18.49 13.27 0.71
C PRO A 21 -17.73 12.14 1.42
N PRO A 22 -18.31 10.94 1.51
CA PRO A 22 -17.74 9.88 2.32
C PRO A 22 -16.41 9.37 1.77
N VAL A 23 -15.38 9.36 2.61
CA VAL A 23 -14.09 8.76 2.30
C VAL A 23 -14.12 7.30 2.75
N VAL A 24 -14.01 6.38 1.79
CA VAL A 24 -14.06 4.93 2.01
C VAL A 24 -12.77 4.28 1.50
N VAL A 25 -12.12 3.50 2.36
CA VAL A 25 -11.03 2.60 1.98
C VAL A 25 -11.65 1.28 1.55
N ASN A 26 -11.31 0.80 0.35
CA ASN A 26 -11.73 -0.51 -0.14
C ASN A 26 -10.53 -1.48 -0.17
N PHE A 27 -10.58 -2.49 0.70
CA PHE A 27 -9.57 -3.56 0.78
C PHE A 27 -9.88 -4.76 -0.12
N GLN A 28 -10.97 -4.73 -0.89
CA GLN A 28 -11.29 -5.79 -1.85
C GLN A 28 -10.31 -5.82 -3.03
N GLY A 29 -9.58 -4.72 -3.27
CA GLY A 29 -8.41 -4.71 -4.15
C GLY A 29 -8.66 -5.12 -5.60
N GLY A 30 -9.91 -5.17 -6.10
CA GLY A 30 -10.19 -5.62 -7.48
C GLY A 30 -9.50 -6.95 -7.86
N GLN A 31 -9.40 -7.25 -9.15
CA GLN A 31 -8.45 -8.26 -9.63
C GLN A 31 -7.13 -7.55 -9.97
N VAL A 32 -6.42 -7.09 -8.94
CA VAL A 32 -4.98 -6.87 -9.09
C VAL A 32 -4.39 -8.26 -9.15
N THR A 33 -4.11 -8.79 -10.34
CA THR A 33 -3.29 -9.99 -10.42
C THR A 33 -1.99 -9.65 -9.72
N SER A 34 -1.66 -10.43 -8.70
CA SER A 34 -0.56 -10.16 -7.76
C SER A 34 0.73 -9.77 -8.48
N ASP A 35 0.91 -10.29 -9.71
CA ASP A 35 2.07 -10.04 -10.57
C ASP A 35 1.92 -8.85 -11.53
N ALA A 36 0.73 -8.53 -12.06
CA ALA A 36 0.61 -7.49 -13.09
C ALA A 36 0.53 -6.06 -12.52
N GLY A 37 0.04 -5.87 -11.30
CA GLY A 37 0.03 -4.55 -10.65
C GLY A 37 1.45 -4.03 -10.42
N LEU A 38 2.30 -4.87 -9.84
CA LEU A 38 3.73 -4.58 -9.67
C LEU A 38 4.45 -4.46 -11.01
N SER A 39 4.10 -5.28 -12.01
CA SER A 39 4.70 -5.18 -13.35
C SER A 39 4.38 -3.86 -14.04
N LEU A 40 3.14 -3.35 -13.93
CA LEU A 40 2.76 -2.05 -14.46
C LEU A 40 3.51 -0.92 -13.75
N ILE A 41 3.56 -0.94 -12.42
CA ILE A 41 4.30 0.05 -11.62
C ILE A 41 5.79 0.02 -11.97
N ALA A 42 6.38 -1.17 -12.13
CA ALA A 42 7.78 -1.34 -12.50
C ALA A 42 8.06 -0.83 -13.93
N GLU A 43 7.15 -1.02 -14.88
CA GLU A 43 7.29 -0.49 -16.24
C GLU A 43 7.17 1.03 -16.27
N ILE A 44 6.25 1.60 -15.50
CA ILE A 44 6.12 3.06 -15.33
C ILE A 44 7.39 3.63 -14.73
N ASP A 45 7.92 3.01 -13.67
CA ASP A 45 9.15 3.45 -13.03
C ASP A 45 10.37 3.33 -13.96
N ARG A 46 10.48 2.26 -14.78
CA ARG A 46 11.51 2.15 -15.81
C ARG A 46 11.44 3.29 -16.84
N LYS A 47 10.25 3.71 -17.25
CA LYS A 47 10.09 4.80 -18.24
C LYS A 47 10.34 6.18 -17.66
N LEU A 48 9.89 6.41 -16.43
CA LEU A 48 9.87 7.74 -15.82
C LEU A 48 11.00 7.95 -14.80
N GLN A 49 11.73 6.90 -14.43
CA GLN A 49 12.86 6.93 -13.48
C GLN A 49 12.48 7.60 -12.15
N ILE A 50 11.27 7.35 -11.64
CA ILE A 50 10.72 8.05 -10.46
C ILE A 50 11.53 7.66 -9.22
N THR A 51 11.79 6.37 -9.02
CA THR A 51 12.57 5.87 -7.88
C THR A 51 14.02 6.33 -7.93
N SER A 52 14.62 6.42 -9.12
CA SER A 52 15.99 6.93 -9.31
C SER A 52 16.08 8.41 -8.93
N GLN A 53 15.16 9.24 -9.40
CA GLN A 53 15.09 10.66 -9.05
C GLN A 53 14.87 10.85 -7.55
N LEU A 54 13.96 10.07 -6.95
CA LEU A 54 13.74 10.09 -5.50
C LEU A 54 15.02 9.71 -4.75
N ALA A 55 15.74 8.69 -5.19
CA ALA A 55 16.96 8.22 -4.53
C ALA A 55 18.07 9.28 -4.48
N GLN A 56 18.09 10.23 -5.43
CA GLN A 56 19.08 11.31 -5.44
C GLN A 56 18.91 12.30 -4.27
N CYS A 57 17.67 12.49 -3.78
CA CYS A 57 17.37 13.41 -2.69
C CYS A 57 16.95 12.69 -1.40
N PHE A 58 16.73 11.39 -1.44
CA PHE A 58 16.28 10.61 -0.30
C PHE A 58 17.43 10.33 0.67
N LYS A 59 17.27 10.79 1.91
CA LYS A 59 18.17 10.46 3.01
C LYS A 59 17.61 9.29 3.80
N ASP A 60 18.27 8.14 3.73
CA ASP A 60 17.93 6.99 4.54
C ASP A 60 18.45 7.15 5.97
N TYR A 61 17.53 7.22 6.95
CA TYR A 61 17.85 7.33 8.37
C TYR A 61 17.88 5.97 9.08
N ARG A 62 17.61 4.88 8.37
CA ARG A 62 17.65 3.54 8.96
C ARG A 62 19.09 3.22 9.33
N LYS A 63 19.25 2.68 10.55
CA LYS A 63 20.54 2.14 10.99
C LYS A 63 20.67 0.75 10.36
N GLN A 64 21.53 0.63 9.34
CA GLN A 64 21.69 -0.59 8.55
C GLN A 64 21.89 -1.86 9.41
N ASN A 65 22.52 -1.73 10.57
CA ASN A 65 22.87 -2.85 11.45
C ASN A 65 22.02 -2.90 12.74
N ARG A 66 20.86 -2.24 12.77
CA ARG A 66 19.94 -2.32 13.91
C ARG A 66 18.97 -3.47 13.69
N ILE A 67 19.19 -4.56 14.42
CA ILE A 67 18.27 -5.70 14.56
C ILE A 67 17.15 -5.28 15.52
#